data_AF-V6KZ20-F1
#
_entry.id   AF-V6KZ20-F1
#
_cell.length_a   1.000
_cell.length_b   1.000
_cell.length_c   1.000
_cell.angle_alpha   90.00
_cell.angle_beta   90.00
_cell.angle_gamma   90.00
#
_symmetry.space_group_name_H-M   'P 1'
#
loop_
_entity.id
_entity.type
_entity.pdbx_description
1 polymer ?
#
loop_
_entity_poly.entity_id
_entity_poly.type
_entity_poly.pdbx_seq_one_letter_code
_entity_poly.pdbx_strand_id
1 'polypeptide(L)'
;MRGLQAERAAEIIVVRHDGSSLRGSGYLVRADTILTAAHVVAGAQQIRVRSEKGGTVLWDGEAEAAWSDETIDVAVLALSAPPKVLGRTRAAAFGAVRDRDVGLKCSALGFPLFKRRQDAAGVYRDSFHARGEIAPLTGRREGVLEFRVQEPERDPDPRYSPWEGMSGAAVWAYGRIIGLITAHHRPEGLGSLTISRADRWAEQADDEAGLAALDRAGLRPPLPFVAPVWRNRKVLIGSSVVLATAAATTWWMARPEPLHLEIAGTCTRTDQTLVNQSSGFTPGGRYTDEIIAPDGSKPQNVSTTGTVNGDGSLKLAWPCSSTDQRGNYRVRVRDEATGRYTGWTTIHVTYVPPYRCRFRQHDGLWYAGISDTQNAVLTANSHGTEVAEAQCLLQRLGYELGTAGVDGWYGTNTQRAVISLQDKEGLPPDGVVGVKTWHSLRTTVPPAERCPPERRFTPHLLQSALAHINIPLLQHDRLTSHPG
;
A
#
# COMPACT_ATOMS: atom_id res chain seq x y z
N MET A 1 14.46 23.40 10.88
CA MET A 1 13.88 22.05 10.76
C MET A 1 13.52 21.81 9.29
N ARG A 2 13.88 20.65 8.70
CA ARG A 2 13.48 20.28 7.32
C ARG A 2 12.24 19.39 7.44
N GLY A 3 11.10 19.81 6.90
CA GLY A 3 9.84 19.06 6.96
C GLY A 3 8.60 19.95 7.13
N LEU A 4 7.45 19.30 7.25
CA LEU A 4 6.15 19.94 7.44
C LEU A 4 6.15 20.84 8.69
N GLN A 5 5.72 22.08 8.51
CA GLN A 5 5.49 23.07 9.57
C GLN A 5 4.01 23.41 9.60
N ALA A 6 3.38 23.24 10.76
CA ALA A 6 1.92 23.35 10.90
C ALA A 6 1.43 24.78 10.60
N GLU A 7 2.14 25.78 11.10
CA GLU A 7 1.90 27.21 10.84
C GLU A 7 1.93 27.65 9.37
N ARG A 8 2.40 26.79 8.45
CA ARG A 8 2.43 27.05 7.01
C ARG A 8 1.33 26.31 6.24
N ALA A 9 0.68 25.32 6.87
CA ALA A 9 -0.51 24.70 6.31
C ALA A 9 -1.70 25.65 6.50
N ALA A 10 -2.54 25.72 5.48
CA ALA A 10 -3.65 26.66 5.45
C ALA A 10 -4.89 26.05 4.83
N GLU A 11 -6.04 26.48 5.32
CA GLU A 11 -7.33 26.23 4.70
C GLU A 11 -7.50 27.21 3.53
N ILE A 12 -7.85 26.68 2.37
CA ILE A 12 -8.20 27.45 1.18
C ILE A 12 -9.72 27.57 1.17
N ILE A 13 -10.22 28.80 1.17
CA ILE A 13 -11.65 29.11 1.18
C ILE A 13 -11.95 29.85 -0.11
N VAL A 14 -12.75 29.22 -0.97
CA VAL A 14 -13.11 29.75 -2.29
C VAL A 14 -14.57 30.15 -2.27
N VAL A 15 -14.86 31.37 -2.72
CA VAL A 15 -16.22 31.82 -3.02
C VAL A 15 -16.39 31.82 -4.53
N ARG A 16 -17.46 31.19 -5.00
CA ARG A 16 -17.84 31.11 -6.41
C ARG A 16 -18.87 32.17 -6.77
N HIS A 17 -19.04 32.42 -8.07
CA HIS A 17 -20.01 33.39 -8.59
C HIS A 17 -21.47 33.11 -8.21
N ASP A 18 -21.81 31.86 -7.91
CA ASP A 18 -23.14 31.45 -7.43
C ASP A 18 -23.34 31.68 -5.91
N GLY A 19 -22.34 32.28 -5.24
CA GLY A 19 -22.34 32.50 -3.80
C GLY A 19 -22.01 31.26 -2.96
N SER A 20 -21.80 30.09 -3.59
CA SER A 20 -21.36 28.89 -2.89
C SER A 20 -19.91 29.04 -2.41
N SER A 21 -19.60 28.39 -1.29
CA SER A 21 -18.24 28.35 -0.76
C SER A 21 -17.70 26.92 -0.78
N LEU A 22 -16.47 26.77 -1.30
CA LEU A 22 -15.71 25.53 -1.26
C LEU A 22 -14.52 25.67 -0.34
N ARG A 23 -14.07 24.53 0.19
CA ARG A 23 -12.93 24.46 1.08
C ARG A 23 -11.93 23.42 0.57
N GLY A 24 -10.67 23.77 0.64
CA GLY A 24 -9.52 22.91 0.35
C GLY A 24 -8.41 23.13 1.36
N SER A 25 -7.30 22.45 1.13
CA SER A 25 -6.06 22.60 1.90
C SER A 25 -4.98 23.17 1.00
N GLY A 26 -4.04 23.89 1.57
CA GLY A 26 -2.87 24.38 0.85
C GLY A 26 -1.68 24.52 1.76
N TYR A 27 -0.53 24.76 1.15
CA TYR A 27 0.72 24.94 1.88
C TYR A 27 1.49 26.15 1.39
N LEU A 28 1.83 27.06 2.30
CA LEU A 28 2.69 28.21 2.03
C LEU A 28 4.11 27.72 1.76
N VAL A 29 4.50 27.55 0.49
CA VAL A 29 5.81 27.01 0.06
C VAL A 29 6.92 28.06 0.04
N ARG A 30 6.56 29.34 -0.11
CA ARG A 30 7.45 30.51 -0.01
C ARG A 30 6.73 31.64 0.73
N ALA A 31 7.39 32.78 0.98
CA ALA A 31 6.84 33.85 1.81
C ALA A 31 5.43 34.31 1.42
N ASP A 32 5.11 34.28 0.13
CA ASP A 32 3.87 34.77 -0.48
C ASP A 32 3.24 33.75 -1.45
N THR A 33 3.79 32.53 -1.54
CA THR A 33 3.41 31.56 -2.56
C THR A 33 2.84 30.30 -1.91
N ILE A 34 1.64 29.90 -2.32
CA ILE A 34 0.94 28.71 -1.82
C ILE A 34 0.75 27.70 -2.95
N LEU A 35 0.87 26.41 -2.61
CA LEU A 35 0.39 25.32 -3.45
C LEU A 35 -0.94 24.78 -2.95
N THR A 36 -1.84 24.48 -3.89
CA THR A 36 -3.11 23.76 -3.67
C THR A 36 -3.45 22.94 -4.93
N ALA A 37 -4.51 22.13 -4.88
CA ALA A 37 -5.03 21.42 -6.05
C ALA A 37 -5.81 22.39 -6.96
N ALA A 38 -5.73 22.21 -8.29
CA ALA A 38 -6.37 23.13 -9.24
C ALA A 38 -7.89 23.14 -9.12
N HIS A 39 -8.51 21.97 -8.97
CA HIS A 39 -9.97 21.88 -8.85
C HIS A 39 -10.53 22.60 -7.61
N VAL A 40 -9.71 22.85 -6.57
CA VAL A 40 -10.11 23.61 -5.39
C VAL A 40 -10.42 25.07 -5.75
N VAL A 41 -9.65 25.64 -6.69
CA VAL A 41 -9.74 27.05 -7.09
C VAL A 41 -10.42 27.25 -8.45
N ALA A 42 -10.87 26.17 -9.08
CA ALA A 42 -11.63 26.22 -10.33
C ALA A 42 -12.92 27.04 -10.16
N GLY A 43 -13.07 28.07 -11.00
CA GLY A 43 -14.22 28.97 -11.00
C GLY A 43 -14.29 29.90 -9.78
N ALA A 44 -13.17 30.15 -9.09
CA ALA A 44 -13.10 31.04 -7.95
C ALA A 44 -13.36 32.51 -8.36
N GLN A 45 -14.29 33.17 -7.67
CA GLN A 45 -14.43 34.62 -7.72
C GLN A 45 -13.52 35.30 -6.68
N GLN A 46 -13.39 34.68 -5.50
CA GLN A 46 -12.51 35.14 -4.42
C GLN A 46 -11.83 33.94 -3.78
N ILE A 47 -10.53 34.06 -3.49
CA ILE A 47 -9.76 33.05 -2.76
C ILE A 47 -9.21 33.69 -1.48
N ARG A 48 -9.62 33.13 -0.34
CA ARG A 48 -9.07 33.49 0.97
C ARG A 48 -8.31 32.30 1.54
N VAL A 49 -7.18 32.59 2.17
CA VAL A 49 -6.32 31.59 2.79
C VAL A 49 -6.20 31.89 4.27
N ARG A 50 -6.29 30.86 5.11
CA ARG A 50 -6.26 31.01 6.56
C ARG A 50 -5.47 29.90 7.24
N SER A 51 -4.63 30.26 8.21
CA SER A 51 -3.98 29.31 9.12
C SER A 51 -4.36 29.63 10.57
N GLU A 52 -4.54 28.59 11.39
CA GLU A 52 -4.98 28.72 12.78
C GLU A 52 -4.05 27.96 13.73
N LYS A 53 -3.92 28.46 14.96
CA LYS A 53 -3.15 27.82 16.05
C LYS A 53 -3.88 28.05 17.37
N GLY A 54 -4.27 26.95 18.04
CA GLY A 54 -4.93 27.01 19.34
C GLY A 54 -6.27 27.77 19.31
N GLY A 55 -7.06 27.61 18.24
CA GLY A 55 -8.35 28.29 18.07
C GLY A 55 -8.25 29.78 17.70
N THR A 56 -7.04 30.29 17.45
CA THR A 56 -6.83 31.67 17.00
C THR A 56 -6.29 31.67 15.57
N VAL A 57 -6.77 32.59 14.73
CA VAL A 57 -6.19 32.84 13.41
C VAL A 57 -4.75 33.28 13.58
N LEU A 58 -3.81 32.45 13.11
CA LEU A 58 -2.40 32.76 13.11
C LEU A 58 -2.09 33.80 12.03
N TRP A 59 -2.64 33.59 10.84
CA TRP A 59 -2.62 34.54 9.73
C TRP A 59 -3.73 34.20 8.74
N ASP A 60 -4.19 35.21 8.03
CA ASP A 60 -5.12 35.11 6.92
C ASP A 60 -4.74 36.11 5.83
N GLY A 61 -5.21 35.86 4.62
CA GLY A 61 -4.94 36.73 3.49
C GLY A 61 -5.78 36.39 2.27
N GLU A 62 -5.94 37.37 1.40
CA GLU A 62 -6.46 37.14 0.05
C GLU A 62 -5.35 36.60 -0.85
N ALA A 63 -5.75 35.78 -1.81
CA ALA A 63 -4.86 35.21 -2.79
C ALA A 63 -5.48 35.26 -4.19
N GLU A 64 -4.62 35.25 -5.20
CA GLU A 64 -5.02 35.07 -6.59
C GLU A 64 -4.36 33.81 -7.16
N ALA A 65 -5.04 33.14 -8.08
CA ALA A 65 -4.45 32.03 -8.82
C ALA A 65 -3.45 32.58 -9.83
N ALA A 66 -2.17 32.57 -9.47
CA ALA A 66 -1.09 32.99 -10.37
C ALA A 66 -0.94 32.03 -11.56
N TRP A 67 -1.27 30.75 -11.34
CA TRP A 67 -1.34 29.71 -12.36
C TRP A 67 -2.13 28.51 -11.82
N SER A 68 -2.82 27.79 -12.69
CA SER A 68 -3.51 26.54 -12.38
C SER A 68 -3.60 25.65 -13.60
N ASP A 69 -3.43 24.34 -13.39
CA ASP A 69 -3.55 23.32 -14.43
C ASP A 69 -4.36 22.13 -13.87
N GLU A 70 -5.51 21.87 -14.50
CA GLU A 70 -6.42 20.78 -14.10
C GLU A 70 -5.95 19.40 -14.55
N THR A 71 -5.06 19.30 -15.54
CA THR A 71 -4.56 18.02 -16.06
C THR A 71 -3.62 17.35 -15.05
N ILE A 72 -2.78 18.15 -14.39
CA ILE A 72 -1.93 17.69 -13.29
C ILE A 72 -2.54 18.01 -11.91
N ASP A 73 -3.66 18.72 -11.90
CA ASP A 73 -4.43 19.17 -10.75
C ASP A 73 -3.60 19.94 -9.71
N VAL A 74 -2.89 20.98 -10.16
CA VAL A 74 -2.05 21.85 -9.33
C VAL A 74 -2.38 23.32 -9.61
N ALA A 75 -2.46 24.11 -8.54
CA ALA A 75 -2.49 25.57 -8.62
C ALA A 75 -1.43 26.23 -7.72
N VAL A 76 -0.85 27.30 -8.25
CA VAL A 76 0.07 28.18 -7.55
C VAL A 76 -0.68 29.48 -7.24
N LEU A 77 -0.84 29.77 -5.96
CA LEU A 77 -1.51 30.99 -5.51
C LEU A 77 -0.48 32.02 -5.05
N ALA A 78 -0.72 33.28 -5.39
CA ALA A 78 0.02 34.42 -4.88
C ALA A 78 -0.81 35.11 -3.78
N LEU A 79 -0.27 35.19 -2.57
CA LEU A 79 -0.85 35.98 -1.49
C LEU A 79 -0.63 37.46 -1.75
N SER A 80 -1.65 38.28 -1.48
CA SER A 80 -1.56 39.74 -1.59
C SER A 80 -0.50 40.35 -0.67
N ALA A 81 -0.21 39.68 0.47
CA ALA A 81 0.88 40.04 1.36
C ALA A 81 1.43 38.81 2.12
N PRO A 82 2.75 38.74 2.39
CA PRO A 82 3.33 37.65 3.16
C PRO A 82 2.91 37.70 4.65
N PRO A 83 2.67 36.55 5.31
CA PRO A 83 2.32 36.51 6.72
C PRO A 83 3.48 36.98 7.63
N LYS A 84 3.37 38.19 8.18
CA LYS A 84 4.42 38.80 9.02
C LYS A 84 4.78 37.95 10.24
N VAL A 85 3.80 37.26 10.83
CA VAL A 85 3.97 36.41 12.03
C VAL A 85 4.95 35.25 11.81
N LEU A 86 5.13 34.79 10.57
CA LEU A 86 6.05 33.69 10.24
C LEU A 86 7.50 34.15 10.06
N GLY A 87 7.74 35.47 10.05
CA GLY A 87 9.06 36.03 9.80
C GLY A 87 9.64 35.59 8.46
N ARG A 88 10.93 35.25 8.43
CA ARG A 88 11.59 34.75 7.21
C ARG A 88 11.18 33.32 6.89
N THR A 89 10.30 33.14 5.92
CA THR A 89 9.90 31.82 5.42
C THR A 89 10.93 31.26 4.43
N ARG A 90 11.62 30.18 4.82
CA ARG A 90 12.48 29.44 3.89
C ARG A 90 11.63 28.69 2.87
N ALA A 91 12.03 28.76 1.59
CA ALA A 91 11.42 27.97 0.52
C ALA A 91 11.36 26.48 0.88
N ALA A 92 10.20 25.86 0.66
CA ALA A 92 10.05 24.42 0.78
C ALA A 92 10.92 23.72 -0.26
N ALA A 93 11.44 22.55 0.10
CA ALA A 93 12.24 21.74 -0.82
C ALA A 93 11.35 20.66 -1.45
N PHE A 94 11.51 20.43 -2.75
CA PHE A 94 10.83 19.38 -3.48
C PHE A 94 11.73 18.15 -3.67
N GLY A 95 11.13 16.99 -3.86
CA GLY A 95 11.85 15.74 -4.11
C GLY A 95 11.12 14.82 -5.08
N ALA A 96 11.89 14.01 -5.80
CA ALA A 96 11.37 13.03 -6.74
C ALA A 96 11.18 11.66 -6.08
N VAL A 97 10.16 10.92 -6.53
CA VAL A 97 9.87 9.56 -6.10
C VAL A 97 10.26 8.59 -7.21
N ARG A 98 11.01 7.54 -6.90
CA ARG A 98 11.32 6.50 -7.90
C ARG A 98 10.27 5.42 -7.85
N ASP A 99 9.91 4.91 -9.02
CA ASP A 99 9.10 3.71 -9.17
C ASP A 99 9.95 2.49 -8.75
N ARG A 100 10.03 2.28 -7.44
CA ARG A 100 10.77 1.18 -6.80
C ARG A 100 9.91 0.56 -5.72
N ASP A 101 10.19 -0.70 -5.45
CA ASP A 101 9.57 -1.45 -4.36
C ASP A 101 10.16 -1.04 -3.01
N VAL A 102 9.85 0.20 -2.59
CA VAL A 102 10.27 0.81 -1.32
C VAL A 102 9.16 1.70 -0.81
N GLY A 103 8.60 1.39 0.36
CA GLY A 103 7.63 2.25 1.03
C GLY A 103 8.23 3.58 1.49
N LEU A 104 7.52 4.67 1.25
CA LEU A 104 7.89 6.01 1.72
C LEU A 104 6.98 6.43 2.87
N LYS A 105 7.56 6.66 4.06
CA LYS A 105 6.83 7.26 5.18
C LYS A 105 6.53 8.72 4.87
N CYS A 106 5.24 9.03 4.82
CA CYS A 106 4.74 10.31 4.34
C CYS A 106 3.83 10.98 5.36
N SER A 107 3.70 12.29 5.20
CA SER A 107 2.86 13.10 6.06
C SER A 107 2.24 14.29 5.32
N ALA A 108 0.98 14.58 5.60
CA ALA A 108 0.27 15.75 5.10
C ALA A 108 -0.56 16.38 6.21
N LEU A 109 -0.79 17.68 6.15
CA LEU A 109 -1.66 18.40 7.08
C LEU A 109 -2.69 19.16 6.25
N GLY A 110 -3.97 18.93 6.54
CA GLY A 110 -5.09 19.54 5.83
C GLY A 110 -6.35 19.64 6.68
N PHE A 111 -7.47 20.02 6.07
CA PHE A 111 -8.71 20.40 6.75
C PHE A 111 -9.94 19.63 6.21
N PRO A 112 -9.99 18.29 6.43
CA PRO A 112 -11.03 17.45 5.86
C PRO A 112 -12.39 17.62 6.54
N LEU A 113 -13.47 17.30 5.82
CA LEU A 113 -14.86 17.44 6.27
C LEU A 113 -15.17 16.64 7.53
N PHE A 114 -14.59 15.45 7.72
CA PHE A 114 -14.82 14.65 8.94
C PHE A 114 -14.26 15.31 10.23
N LYS A 115 -13.43 16.35 10.08
CA LYS A 115 -12.97 17.21 11.19
C LYS A 115 -13.83 18.47 11.37
N ARG A 116 -14.98 18.56 10.71
CA ARG A 116 -15.95 19.62 10.95
C ARG A 116 -16.49 19.53 12.38
N ARG A 117 -16.41 20.65 13.09
CA ARG A 117 -16.86 20.83 14.47
C ARG A 117 -17.70 22.11 14.55
N GLN A 118 -18.38 22.25 15.68
CA GLN A 118 -19.13 23.44 16.01
C GLN A 118 -18.83 23.83 17.45
N ASP A 119 -18.60 25.12 17.67
CA ASP A 119 -18.50 25.73 18.99
C ASP A 119 -19.34 27.02 19.06
N ALA A 120 -19.16 27.81 20.11
CA ALA A 120 -19.86 29.07 20.30
C ALA A 120 -19.52 30.14 19.26
N ALA A 121 -18.36 30.05 18.59
CA ALA A 121 -17.93 30.98 17.55
C ALA A 121 -18.41 30.57 16.15
N GLY A 122 -18.82 29.32 15.96
CA GLY A 122 -19.49 28.85 14.74
C GLY A 122 -19.05 27.46 14.31
N VAL A 123 -19.20 27.18 13.01
CA VAL A 123 -18.78 25.92 12.39
C VAL A 123 -17.39 26.10 11.80
N TYR A 124 -16.46 25.20 12.14
CA TYR A 124 -15.10 25.19 11.62
C TYR A 124 -14.65 23.78 11.24
N ARG A 125 -13.59 23.66 10.44
CA ARG A 125 -12.91 22.39 10.16
C ARG A 125 -11.58 22.40 10.91
N ASP A 126 -11.41 21.46 11.82
CA ASP A 126 -10.13 21.28 12.50
C ASP A 126 -9.10 20.64 11.57
N SER A 127 -7.83 20.86 11.86
CA SER A 127 -6.74 20.24 11.11
C SER A 127 -6.69 18.73 11.33
N PHE A 128 -6.25 18.00 10.31
CA PHE A 128 -5.92 16.59 10.40
C PHE A 128 -4.50 16.34 9.91
N HIS A 129 -3.66 15.80 10.80
CA HIS A 129 -2.31 15.38 10.47
C HIS A 129 -2.32 13.95 9.92
N ALA A 130 -2.49 13.82 8.61
CA ALA A 130 -2.38 12.54 7.92
C ALA A 130 -0.94 12.03 7.98
N ARG A 131 -0.79 10.79 8.47
CA ARG A 131 0.47 10.04 8.48
C ARG A 131 0.19 8.67 7.89
N GLY A 132 1.14 8.19 7.10
CA GLY A 132 0.93 6.99 6.33
C GLY A 132 2.12 6.64 5.46
N GLU A 133 1.87 5.77 4.50
CA GLU A 133 2.89 5.26 3.61
C GLU A 133 2.44 5.37 2.16
N ILE A 134 3.41 5.56 1.27
CA ILE A 134 3.23 5.49 -0.17
C ILE A 134 4.03 4.30 -0.69
N ALA A 135 3.40 3.43 -1.45
CA ALA A 135 4.05 2.41 -2.26
C ALA A 135 4.20 2.95 -3.69
N PRO A 136 5.42 3.33 -4.15
CA PRO A 136 5.61 4.02 -5.44
C PRO A 136 5.19 3.24 -6.69
N LEU A 137 4.93 1.92 -6.55
CA LEU A 137 4.48 1.07 -7.64
C LEU A 137 2.94 1.00 -7.77
N THR A 138 2.20 1.61 -6.85
CA THR A 138 0.74 1.79 -6.97
C THR A 138 0.42 3.06 -7.77
N GLY A 139 -0.69 3.06 -8.54
CA GLY A 139 -1.12 4.23 -9.32
C GLY A 139 -0.36 4.45 -10.64
N ARG A 140 0.49 3.50 -11.06
CA ARG A 140 1.39 3.64 -12.22
C ARG A 140 0.71 3.93 -13.55
N ARG A 141 -0.50 3.40 -13.77
CA ARG A 141 -1.25 3.64 -15.02
C ARG A 141 -1.60 5.11 -15.18
N GLU A 142 -1.95 5.77 -14.09
CA GLU A 142 -2.39 7.16 -14.06
C GLU A 142 -1.24 8.12 -13.75
N GLY A 143 -0.07 7.60 -13.34
CA GLY A 143 1.08 8.42 -12.98
C GLY A 143 0.91 9.15 -11.64
N VAL A 144 0.04 8.65 -10.77
CA VAL A 144 -0.23 9.20 -9.43
C VAL A 144 0.45 8.36 -8.34
N LEU A 145 0.46 8.85 -7.10
CA LEU A 145 0.84 8.05 -5.92
C LEU A 145 -0.39 7.79 -5.05
N GLU A 146 -0.49 6.60 -4.48
CA GLU A 146 -1.48 6.25 -3.46
C GLU A 146 -0.90 6.49 -2.06
N PHE A 147 -1.54 7.36 -1.27
CA PHE A 147 -1.20 7.60 0.12
C PHE A 147 -2.13 6.83 1.04
N ARG A 148 -1.61 5.73 1.60
CA ARG A 148 -2.33 4.92 2.58
C ARG A 148 -2.27 5.62 3.93
N VAL A 149 -3.42 6.10 4.40
CA VAL A 149 -3.57 6.84 5.66
C VAL A 149 -4.54 6.13 6.60
N GLN A 150 -4.49 6.51 7.88
CA GLN A 150 -5.53 6.07 8.82
C GLN A 150 -6.90 6.52 8.34
N GLU A 151 -7.84 5.58 8.24
CA GLU A 151 -9.21 5.84 7.85
C GLU A 151 -9.89 6.78 8.85
N PRO A 152 -10.75 7.71 8.38
CA PRO A 152 -11.54 8.54 9.27
C PRO A 152 -12.51 7.67 10.08
N GLU A 153 -12.54 7.88 11.40
CA GLU A 153 -13.42 7.14 12.32
C GLU A 153 -14.92 7.39 12.07
N ARG A 154 -15.25 8.44 11.30
CA ARG A 154 -16.63 8.85 11.00
C ARG A 154 -16.75 9.22 9.53
N ASP A 155 -17.77 8.68 8.86
CA ASP A 155 -18.26 9.16 7.57
C ASP A 155 -19.52 10.00 7.83
N PRO A 156 -19.40 11.35 7.90
CA PRO A 156 -20.47 12.22 8.36
C PRO A 156 -21.64 12.34 7.36
N ASP A 157 -21.39 12.11 6.06
CA ASP A 157 -22.41 12.12 5.02
C ASP A 157 -21.99 11.19 3.86
N PRO A 158 -22.74 10.13 3.55
CA PRO A 158 -22.39 9.20 2.48
C PRO A 158 -22.36 9.84 1.08
N ARG A 159 -22.95 11.03 0.90
CA ARG A 159 -22.95 11.77 -0.39
C ARG A 159 -21.65 12.51 -0.66
N TYR A 160 -20.90 12.87 0.38
CA TYR A 160 -19.68 13.68 0.29
C TYR A 160 -18.52 12.91 0.86
N SER A 161 -17.36 12.89 0.22
CA SER A 161 -16.19 12.23 0.82
C SER A 161 -15.89 12.81 2.22
N PRO A 162 -15.60 11.98 3.25
CA PRO A 162 -15.13 12.50 4.53
C PRO A 162 -13.84 13.31 4.40
N TRP A 163 -13.06 13.05 3.35
CA TRP A 163 -11.82 13.74 2.99
C TRP A 163 -12.02 15.03 2.21
N GLU A 164 -13.25 15.41 1.86
CA GLU A 164 -13.50 16.69 1.18
C GLU A 164 -12.87 17.84 1.97
N GLY A 165 -12.06 18.67 1.29
CA GLY A 165 -11.22 19.69 1.93
C GLY A 165 -9.78 19.29 2.20
N MET A 166 -9.41 18.00 2.10
CA MET A 166 -8.02 17.55 2.17
C MET A 166 -7.25 17.85 0.87
N SER A 167 -7.94 17.96 -0.27
CA SER A 167 -7.35 18.30 -1.56
C SER A 167 -6.51 19.57 -1.49
N GLY A 168 -5.31 19.52 -2.07
CA GLY A 168 -4.29 20.56 -2.05
C GLY A 168 -3.32 20.49 -0.86
N ALA A 169 -3.54 19.60 0.11
CA ALA A 169 -2.57 19.38 1.19
C ALA A 169 -1.24 18.85 0.63
N ALA A 170 -0.14 19.52 0.98
CA ALA A 170 1.20 19.11 0.55
C ALA A 170 1.65 17.83 1.28
N VAL A 171 2.12 16.84 0.51
CA VAL A 171 2.61 15.57 1.01
C VAL A 171 4.12 15.62 1.15
N TRP A 172 4.60 15.31 2.35
CA TRP A 172 6.00 15.38 2.74
C TRP A 172 6.59 13.99 2.93
N ALA A 173 7.77 13.77 2.36
CA ALA A 173 8.63 12.63 2.64
C ALA A 173 10.06 13.11 2.90
N TYR A 174 10.67 12.67 4.01
CA TYR A 174 12.07 12.95 4.34
C TYR A 174 12.48 14.44 4.24
N GLY A 175 11.57 15.34 4.65
CA GLY A 175 11.82 16.78 4.66
C GLY A 175 11.63 17.49 3.33
N ARG A 176 11.01 16.84 2.35
CA ARG A 176 10.68 17.38 1.01
C ARG A 176 9.23 17.16 0.65
N ILE A 177 8.65 18.08 -0.12
CA ILE A 177 7.36 17.90 -0.77
C ILE A 177 7.54 16.98 -1.97
N ILE A 178 6.69 15.95 -2.06
CA ILE A 178 6.69 14.98 -3.16
C ILE A 178 5.43 15.07 -4.04
N GLY A 179 4.43 15.84 -3.60
CA GLY A 179 3.18 16.00 -4.32
C GLY A 179 2.09 16.70 -3.49
N LEU A 180 0.90 16.80 -4.06
CA LEU A 180 -0.32 17.32 -3.41
C LEU A 180 -1.40 16.24 -3.41
N ILE A 181 -2.20 16.17 -2.34
CA ILE A 181 -3.40 15.33 -2.34
C ILE A 181 -4.41 15.94 -3.31
N THR A 182 -4.97 15.15 -4.23
CA THR A 182 -5.88 15.64 -5.28
C THR A 182 -7.23 14.95 -5.27
N ALA A 183 -7.29 13.68 -4.90
CA ALA A 183 -8.54 12.94 -4.90
C ALA A 183 -8.63 11.90 -3.78
N HIS A 184 -9.85 11.42 -3.56
CA HIS A 184 -10.16 10.24 -2.77
C HIS A 184 -11.17 9.41 -3.56
N HIS A 185 -10.76 8.21 -3.98
CA HIS A 185 -11.62 7.26 -4.66
C HIS A 185 -12.26 6.33 -3.65
N ARG A 186 -13.51 6.61 -3.25
CA ARG A 186 -14.28 5.80 -2.28
C ARG A 186 -14.20 4.28 -2.52
N PRO A 187 -14.22 3.74 -3.76
CA PRO A 187 -14.06 2.30 -4.00
C PRO A 187 -12.73 1.68 -3.55
N GLU A 188 -11.67 2.48 -3.38
CA GLU A 188 -10.36 2.05 -2.86
C GLU A 188 -10.30 2.04 -1.33
N GLY A 189 -11.43 2.36 -0.68
CA GLY A 189 -11.57 2.50 0.76
C GLY A 189 -11.26 3.91 1.26
N LEU A 190 -11.64 4.18 2.51
CA LEU A 190 -11.46 5.49 3.13
C LEU A 190 -10.02 5.77 3.55
N GLY A 191 -9.11 4.80 3.36
CA GLY A 191 -7.69 4.90 3.70
C GLY A 191 -6.78 5.22 2.52
N SER A 192 -7.32 5.45 1.31
CA SER A 192 -6.55 5.75 0.10
C SER A 192 -6.73 7.21 -0.32
N LEU A 193 -5.65 7.98 -0.45
CA LEU A 193 -5.69 9.34 -1.02
C LEU A 193 -4.75 9.42 -2.22
N THR A 194 -5.26 9.96 -3.33
CA THR A 194 -4.50 10.16 -4.56
C THR A 194 -3.62 11.40 -4.44
N ILE A 195 -2.37 11.28 -4.91
CA ILE A 195 -1.41 12.37 -4.93
C ILE A 195 -0.95 12.64 -6.36
N SER A 196 -1.04 13.90 -6.77
CA SER A 196 -0.35 14.41 -7.96
C SER A 196 1.14 14.62 -7.69
N ARG A 197 1.97 14.12 -8.61
CA ARG A 197 3.42 13.92 -8.42
C ARG A 197 4.25 15.15 -8.76
N ALA A 198 4.97 15.69 -7.77
CA ALA A 198 5.82 16.88 -7.96
C ALA A 198 6.96 16.67 -8.98
N ASP A 199 7.43 15.44 -9.17
CA ASP A 199 8.45 15.11 -10.16
C ASP A 199 7.95 15.00 -11.60
N ARG A 200 6.63 15.13 -11.81
CA ARG A 200 6.00 15.10 -13.14
C ARG A 200 5.45 16.46 -13.58
N TRP A 201 5.18 17.37 -12.63
CA TRP A 201 4.56 18.66 -12.95
C TRP A 201 5.33 19.47 -13.99
N ALA A 202 6.66 19.56 -13.89
CA ALA A 202 7.45 20.34 -14.86
C ALA A 202 7.62 19.65 -16.22
N GLU A 203 7.39 18.34 -16.31
CA GLU A 203 7.34 17.62 -17.60
C GLU A 203 5.99 17.85 -18.32
N GLN A 204 4.95 18.18 -17.55
CA GLN A 204 3.56 18.26 -18.03
C GLN A 204 3.06 19.71 -18.17
N ALA A 205 3.55 20.63 -17.33
CA ALA A 205 3.40 22.06 -17.48
C ALA A 205 4.52 22.58 -18.39
N ASP A 206 4.36 22.37 -19.69
CA ASP A 206 5.35 22.70 -20.72
C ASP A 206 5.22 24.14 -21.27
N ASP A 207 4.26 24.91 -20.77
CA ASP A 207 4.10 26.34 -21.08
C ASP A 207 4.97 27.26 -20.22
N GLU A 208 5.29 28.45 -20.75
CA GLU A 208 6.16 29.42 -20.09
C GLU A 208 5.58 29.91 -18.75
N ALA A 209 4.26 30.07 -18.69
CA ALA A 209 3.55 30.54 -17.51
C ALA A 209 3.62 29.51 -16.35
N GLY A 210 3.42 28.23 -16.66
CA GLY A 210 3.50 27.14 -15.71
C GLY A 210 4.91 26.92 -15.20
N LEU A 211 5.92 26.93 -16.08
CA LEU A 211 7.33 26.86 -15.67
C LEU A 211 7.71 28.03 -14.74
N ALA A 212 7.28 29.25 -15.06
CA ALA A 212 7.51 30.43 -14.21
C ALA A 212 6.80 30.34 -12.85
N ALA A 213 5.57 29.82 -12.82
CA ALA A 213 4.82 29.63 -11.60
C ALA A 213 5.41 28.54 -10.70
N LEU A 214 5.84 27.41 -11.27
CA LEU A 214 6.53 26.34 -10.56
C LEU A 214 7.91 26.80 -10.03
N ASP A 215 8.66 27.61 -10.79
CA ASP A 215 9.90 28.21 -10.30
C ASP A 215 9.65 29.17 -9.13
N ARG A 216 8.59 29.99 -9.20
CA ARG A 216 8.17 30.86 -8.10
C ARG A 216 7.88 30.06 -6.84
N ALA A 217 7.19 28.92 -6.97
CA ALA A 217 6.92 27.98 -5.89
C ALA A 217 8.18 27.26 -5.35
N GLY A 218 9.30 27.34 -6.08
CA GLY A 218 10.59 26.76 -5.70
C GLY A 218 10.82 25.34 -6.23
N LEU A 219 9.99 24.88 -7.18
CA LEU A 219 10.16 23.59 -7.84
C LEU A 219 11.10 23.77 -9.03
N ARG A 220 12.32 23.25 -8.88
CA ARG A 220 13.41 23.38 -9.87
C ARG A 220 13.95 22.00 -10.23
N PRO A 221 13.52 21.41 -11.35
CA PRO A 221 14.08 20.14 -11.82
C PRO A 221 15.58 20.26 -12.18
N PRO A 222 16.35 19.16 -12.12
CA PRO A 222 15.94 17.83 -11.69
C PRO A 222 15.74 17.78 -10.16
N LEU A 223 14.62 17.20 -9.74
CA LEU A 223 14.33 17.07 -8.31
C LEU A 223 15.17 15.96 -7.68
N PRO A 224 15.79 16.21 -6.51
CA PRO A 224 16.59 15.21 -5.84
C PRO A 224 15.70 14.09 -5.26
N PHE A 225 16.06 12.83 -5.50
CA PHE A 225 15.27 11.69 -5.03
C PHE A 225 15.10 11.69 -3.51
N VAL A 226 13.90 11.37 -3.06
CA VAL A 226 13.65 11.04 -1.65
C VAL A 226 14.11 9.61 -1.39
N ALA A 227 14.91 9.44 -0.34
CA ALA A 227 15.38 8.13 0.09
C ALA A 227 15.32 8.07 1.61
N PRO A 228 15.02 6.89 2.20
CA PRO A 228 15.26 6.66 3.61
C PRO A 228 16.74 6.90 3.87
N VAL A 229 17.06 7.86 4.72
CA VAL A 229 18.44 8.06 5.15
C VAL A 229 18.83 6.88 6.03
N TRP A 230 19.38 5.83 5.44
CA TRP A 230 20.09 4.78 6.17
C TRP A 230 21.36 5.39 6.77
N ARG A 231 21.20 6.07 7.91
CA ARG A 231 22.35 6.43 8.75
C ARG A 231 22.85 5.15 9.40
N ASN A 232 23.82 4.51 8.75
CA ASN A 232 24.76 3.61 9.42
C ASN A 232 25.46 4.42 10.51
N ARG A 233 24.88 4.48 11.71
CA ARG A 233 25.60 4.94 12.90
C ARG A 233 26.57 3.83 13.28
N LYS A 234 27.80 3.95 12.78
CA LYS A 234 28.95 3.31 13.39
C LYS A 234 28.92 3.62 14.88
N VAL A 235 28.93 2.55 15.67
CA VAL A 235 29.13 2.54 17.12
C VAL A 235 30.45 3.25 17.42
N LEU A 236 30.38 4.34 18.17
CA LEU A 236 31.53 4.89 18.91
C LEU A 236 31.18 4.78 20.39
N ILE A 237 31.72 3.72 20.99
CA ILE A 237 31.86 3.58 22.44
C ILE A 237 32.93 4.59 22.86
N GLY A 238 32.60 5.47 23.81
CA GLY A 238 33.51 6.52 24.28
C GLY A 238 32.93 7.28 25.47
N SER A 239 33.16 6.71 26.64
CA SER A 239 32.84 7.07 28.02
C SER A 239 32.81 8.55 28.45
N SER A 240 31.85 8.82 29.35
CA SER A 240 31.91 9.65 30.57
C SER A 240 31.96 11.19 30.49
N VAL A 241 30.99 11.85 31.13
CA VAL A 241 31.10 12.43 32.49
C VAL A 241 29.74 13.03 32.87
N VAL A 242 29.20 12.58 34.01
CA VAL A 242 28.05 13.16 34.69
C VAL A 242 28.54 14.31 35.55
N LEU A 243 27.92 15.48 35.44
CA LEU A 243 27.89 16.50 36.49
C LEU A 243 26.52 17.16 36.46
N ALA A 244 25.73 16.85 37.49
CA ALA A 244 24.43 17.41 37.74
C ALA A 244 24.55 18.67 38.59
N THR A 245 23.72 19.68 38.31
CA THR A 245 23.25 20.62 39.34
C THR A 245 21.77 20.96 39.10
N ALA A 246 20.96 20.28 39.92
CA ALA A 246 19.77 20.70 40.66
C ALA A 246 18.76 21.75 40.12
N ALA A 247 17.51 21.29 40.23
CA ALA A 247 16.33 21.97 40.76
C ALA A 247 15.52 22.91 39.85
N ALA A 248 14.44 22.36 39.27
CA ALA A 248 13.09 22.93 39.43
C ALA A 248 12.01 21.93 38.97
N THR A 249 11.02 21.69 39.85
CA THR A 249 9.67 21.17 39.58
C THR A 249 9.50 19.68 39.23
N THR A 250 9.36 18.88 40.28
CA THR A 250 8.78 17.52 40.27
C THR A 250 7.26 17.55 40.11
N TRP A 251 6.76 17.49 38.87
CA TRP A 251 5.41 17.00 38.49
C TRP A 251 5.44 16.29 37.12
N TRP A 252 6.58 15.70 36.76
CA TRP A 252 6.78 14.85 35.59
C TRP A 252 7.59 13.63 36.01
N MET A 253 6.95 12.65 36.66
CA MET A 253 7.57 11.34 36.86
C MET A 253 6.71 10.27 36.18
N ALA A 254 7.37 9.59 35.24
CA ALA A 254 7.01 8.30 34.67
C ALA A 254 5.65 8.23 33.97
N ARG A 255 5.54 8.83 32.78
CA ARG A 255 4.76 8.12 31.75
C ARG A 255 5.59 6.89 31.39
N PRO A 256 5.14 5.67 31.72
CA PRO A 256 5.91 4.48 31.39
C PRO A 256 6.04 4.44 29.88
N GLU A 257 7.25 4.25 29.37
CA GLU A 257 7.51 4.20 27.93
C GLU A 257 6.52 3.23 27.27
N PRO A 258 5.92 3.62 26.11
CA PRO A 258 4.95 2.76 25.45
C PRO A 258 5.60 1.43 25.11
N LEU A 259 4.86 0.33 25.35
CA LEU A 259 5.31 -1.00 24.95
C LEU A 259 5.48 -1.03 23.44
N HIS A 260 6.70 -1.30 22.99
CA HIS A 260 7.02 -1.40 21.58
C HIS A 260 7.14 -2.87 21.19
N LEU A 261 6.49 -3.22 20.09
CA LEU A 261 6.60 -4.52 19.45
C LEU A 261 6.52 -4.30 17.94
N GLU A 262 7.57 -4.69 17.26
CA GLU A 262 7.63 -4.77 15.80
C GLU A 262 8.07 -6.18 15.44
N ILE A 263 7.36 -6.83 14.53
CA ILE A 263 7.78 -8.13 13.98
C ILE A 263 8.10 -7.85 12.52
N ALA A 264 9.38 -7.65 12.24
CA ALA A 264 9.83 -7.24 10.93
C ALA A 264 9.93 -8.46 10.01
N GLY A 265 9.23 -8.41 8.89
CA GLY A 265 9.38 -9.35 7.79
C GLY A 265 8.06 -9.96 7.33
N THR A 266 8.18 -10.70 6.24
CA THR A 266 7.07 -11.40 5.60
C THR A 266 7.42 -12.87 5.58
N CYS A 267 6.48 -13.72 5.98
CA CYS A 267 6.62 -15.16 5.76
C CYS A 267 6.53 -15.42 4.26
N THR A 268 7.70 -15.69 3.67
CA THR A 268 7.85 -16.02 2.25
C THR A 268 8.19 -17.49 2.04
N ARG A 269 8.74 -18.14 3.07
CA ARG A 269 9.11 -19.55 3.10
C ARG A 269 8.68 -20.18 4.43
N THR A 270 8.38 -21.46 4.42
CA THR A 270 7.85 -22.23 5.57
C THR A 270 8.94 -22.70 6.55
N ASP A 271 10.21 -22.43 6.27
CA ASP A 271 11.36 -22.64 7.17
C ASP A 271 11.80 -21.34 7.86
N GLN A 272 11.17 -20.21 7.52
CA GLN A 272 11.52 -18.90 8.03
C GLN A 272 10.97 -18.74 9.45
N THR A 273 11.72 -18.06 10.32
CA THR A 273 11.22 -17.59 11.61
C THR A 273 11.37 -16.08 11.65
N LEU A 274 10.25 -15.36 11.83
CA LEU A 274 10.29 -13.92 12.05
C LEU A 274 10.61 -13.66 13.52
N VAL A 275 11.56 -12.77 13.76
CA VAL A 275 11.93 -12.33 15.10
C VAL A 275 11.36 -10.95 15.36
N ASN A 276 11.07 -10.68 16.62
CA ASN A 276 10.57 -9.37 17.03
C ASN A 276 11.72 -8.41 17.39
N GLN A 277 11.43 -7.12 17.31
CA GLN A 277 12.09 -6.08 18.07
C GLN A 277 11.09 -5.53 19.09
N SER A 278 11.43 -5.56 20.37
CA SER A 278 10.53 -5.13 21.43
C SER A 278 11.27 -4.49 22.59
N SER A 279 10.56 -3.60 23.29
CA SER A 279 11.11 -2.88 24.43
C SER A 279 10.00 -2.34 25.34
N GLY A 280 10.37 -1.99 26.58
CA GLY A 280 9.51 -1.33 27.55
C GLY A 280 8.67 -2.28 28.41
N PHE A 281 8.84 -3.59 28.26
CA PHE A 281 8.17 -4.60 29.10
C PHE A 281 8.86 -4.73 30.46
N THR A 282 8.10 -5.14 31.47
CA THR A 282 8.63 -5.36 32.83
C THR A 282 9.71 -6.44 32.82
N PRO A 283 10.99 -6.11 33.09
CA PRO A 283 12.09 -7.08 33.02
C PRO A 283 11.88 -8.27 33.97
N GLY A 284 12.06 -9.49 33.46
CA GLY A 284 11.81 -10.73 34.22
C GLY A 284 10.33 -11.06 34.47
N GLY A 285 9.41 -10.21 34.00
CA GLY A 285 7.96 -10.42 34.08
C GLY A 285 7.45 -11.45 33.07
N ARG A 286 6.13 -11.64 33.05
CA ARG A 286 5.41 -12.47 32.06
C ARG A 286 4.72 -11.59 31.04
N TYR A 287 4.55 -12.13 29.84
CA TYR A 287 3.72 -11.54 28.80
C TYR A 287 2.76 -12.57 28.21
N THR A 288 1.65 -12.09 27.68
CA THR A 288 0.65 -12.87 26.93
C THR A 288 0.48 -12.23 25.56
N ASP A 289 0.52 -13.00 24.48
CA ASP A 289 0.24 -12.49 23.15
C ASP A 289 -1.23 -12.71 22.74
N GLU A 290 -1.70 -11.85 21.85
CA GLU A 290 -3.01 -11.96 21.24
C GLU A 290 -2.85 -11.85 19.73
N ILE A 291 -3.26 -12.91 19.05
CA ILE A 291 -3.08 -13.08 17.62
C ILE A 291 -4.44 -13.29 16.96
N ILE A 292 -4.68 -12.55 15.89
CA ILE A 292 -5.86 -12.67 15.03
C ILE A 292 -5.38 -13.04 13.64
N ALA A 293 -5.82 -14.20 13.15
CA ALA A 293 -5.56 -14.68 11.80
C ALA A 293 -6.31 -13.85 10.74
N PRO A 294 -5.95 -13.97 9.45
CA PRO A 294 -6.62 -13.25 8.36
C PRO A 294 -8.13 -13.46 8.30
N ASP A 295 -8.61 -14.66 8.64
CA ASP A 295 -10.04 -15.00 8.72
C ASP A 295 -10.72 -14.58 10.04
N GLY A 296 -9.98 -13.94 10.95
CA GLY A 296 -10.46 -13.53 12.27
C GLY A 296 -10.34 -14.61 13.37
N SER A 297 -9.89 -15.82 13.04
CA SER A 297 -9.70 -16.89 14.02
C SER A 297 -8.46 -16.67 14.91
N LYS A 298 -8.42 -17.35 16.05
CA LYS A 298 -7.21 -17.40 16.90
C LYS A 298 -6.38 -18.63 16.51
N PRO A 299 -5.16 -18.48 15.98
CA PRO A 299 -4.34 -19.61 15.58
C PRO A 299 -3.92 -20.46 16.78
N GLN A 300 -4.06 -21.77 16.69
CA GLN A 300 -3.79 -22.69 17.81
C GLN A 300 -2.30 -23.02 18.02
N ASN A 301 -1.44 -22.68 17.07
CA ASN A 301 -0.06 -23.16 17.01
C ASN A 301 0.99 -22.11 17.41
N VAL A 302 0.58 -20.99 18.01
CA VAL A 302 1.49 -19.89 18.38
C VAL A 302 1.51 -19.69 19.90
N SER A 303 2.69 -19.46 20.45
CA SER A 303 2.97 -19.44 21.90
C SER A 303 2.20 -18.33 22.62
N THR A 304 1.19 -18.71 23.42
CA THR A 304 0.25 -17.76 24.05
C THR A 304 0.86 -16.92 25.19
N THR A 305 1.95 -17.38 25.81
CA THR A 305 2.62 -16.66 26.92
C THR A 305 4.12 -16.91 26.93
N GLY A 306 4.89 -15.93 27.44
CA GLY A 306 6.34 -16.05 27.59
C GLY A 306 6.93 -15.19 28.72
N THR A 307 8.25 -15.19 28.83
CA THR A 307 9.00 -14.40 29.82
C THR A 307 9.77 -13.25 29.16
N VAL A 308 9.77 -12.10 29.85
CA VAL A 308 10.48 -10.89 29.42
C VAL A 308 11.96 -10.99 29.82
N ASN A 309 12.86 -10.64 28.91
CA ASN A 309 14.29 -10.58 29.17
C ASN A 309 14.64 -9.54 30.25
N GLY A 310 15.85 -9.64 30.81
CA GLY A 310 16.35 -8.69 31.83
C GLY A 310 16.50 -7.25 31.33
N ASP A 311 16.51 -7.03 30.01
CA ASP A 311 16.54 -5.71 29.37
C ASP A 311 15.15 -5.18 28.97
N GLY A 312 14.07 -5.91 29.28
CA GLY A 312 12.70 -5.52 28.94
C GLY A 312 12.28 -5.84 27.50
N SER A 313 13.04 -6.66 26.76
CA SER A 313 12.67 -7.20 25.45
C SER A 313 11.99 -8.58 25.54
N LEU A 314 11.30 -8.99 24.48
CA LEU A 314 10.61 -10.27 24.38
C LEU A 314 11.40 -11.29 23.55
N LYS A 315 11.31 -12.57 23.93
CA LYS A 315 11.77 -13.71 23.10
C LYS A 315 10.68 -14.25 22.16
N LEU A 316 9.77 -13.38 21.69
CA LEU A 316 8.70 -13.76 20.79
C LEU A 316 9.25 -14.03 19.37
N ALA A 317 8.94 -15.19 18.82
CA ALA A 317 9.32 -15.57 17.47
C ALA A 317 8.10 -16.18 16.76
N TRP A 318 7.96 -15.88 15.47
CA TRP A 318 6.91 -16.44 14.63
C TRP A 318 7.52 -17.45 13.66
N PRO A 319 7.41 -18.76 13.92
CA PRO A 319 7.80 -19.77 12.95
C PRO A 319 6.77 -19.75 11.81
N CYS A 320 7.19 -19.31 10.63
CA CYS A 320 6.35 -19.35 9.44
C CYS A 320 6.03 -20.80 9.11
N SER A 321 4.76 -21.16 9.03
CA SER A 321 4.32 -22.53 8.81
C SER A 321 3.50 -22.65 7.51
N SER A 322 3.56 -23.80 6.85
CA SER A 322 2.67 -24.12 5.72
C SER A 322 1.19 -24.19 6.15
N THR A 323 0.91 -24.23 7.45
CA THR A 323 -0.44 -24.16 8.01
C THR A 323 -0.92 -22.73 8.28
N ASP A 324 -0.05 -21.73 8.11
CA ASP A 324 -0.44 -20.32 8.21
C ASP A 324 -1.31 -19.93 7.00
N GLN A 325 -2.43 -19.28 7.29
CA GLN A 325 -3.31 -18.70 6.29
C GLN A 325 -2.60 -17.53 5.60
N ARG A 326 -2.82 -17.40 4.30
CA ARG A 326 -2.32 -16.21 3.59
C ARG A 326 -3.05 -14.96 4.06
N GLY A 327 -2.30 -13.88 4.21
CA GLY A 327 -2.83 -12.58 4.58
C GLY A 327 -2.16 -12.01 5.82
N ASN A 328 -2.89 -11.14 6.50
CA ASN A 328 -2.37 -10.31 7.56
C ASN A 328 -2.77 -10.88 8.92
N TYR A 329 -1.80 -11.40 9.65
CA TYR A 329 -1.98 -11.72 11.06
C TYR A 329 -1.78 -10.45 11.88
N ARG A 330 -2.71 -10.16 12.79
CA ARG A 330 -2.56 -9.05 13.73
C ARG A 330 -2.08 -9.60 15.06
N VAL A 331 -1.00 -9.04 15.58
CA VAL A 331 -0.40 -9.45 16.85
C VAL A 331 -0.32 -8.25 17.77
N ARG A 332 -0.69 -8.42 19.04
CA ARG A 332 -0.33 -7.48 20.12
C ARG A 332 0.07 -8.29 21.35
N VAL A 333 0.85 -7.69 22.24
CA VAL A 333 1.31 -8.35 23.45
C VAL A 333 0.91 -7.54 24.67
N ARG A 334 0.47 -8.24 25.71
CA ARG A 334 0.20 -7.70 27.03
C ARG A 334 1.36 -7.99 27.98
N ASP A 335 1.83 -6.96 28.68
CA ASP A 335 2.68 -7.11 29.86
C ASP A 335 1.78 -7.46 31.05
N GLU A 336 1.95 -8.64 31.64
CA GLU A 336 1.08 -9.13 32.73
C GLU A 336 1.28 -8.35 34.03
N ALA A 337 2.48 -7.83 34.29
CA ALA A 337 2.76 -7.11 35.53
C ALA A 337 2.09 -5.72 35.55
N THR A 338 2.04 -5.06 34.39
CA THR A 338 1.48 -3.70 34.26
C THR A 338 0.07 -3.69 33.66
N GLY A 339 -0.37 -4.79 33.07
CA GLY A 339 -1.63 -4.92 32.34
C GLY A 339 -1.70 -4.17 31.01
N ARG A 340 -0.61 -3.52 30.59
CA ARG A 340 -0.53 -2.70 29.38
C ARG A 340 -0.39 -3.57 28.13
N TYR A 341 -0.91 -3.08 27.00
CA TYR A 341 -0.76 -3.70 25.69
C TYR A 341 0.16 -2.89 24.79
N THR A 342 0.85 -3.57 23.88
CA THR A 342 1.41 -2.94 22.68
C THR A 342 0.29 -2.46 21.76
N GLY A 343 0.62 -1.60 20.80
CA GLY A 343 -0.20 -1.46 19.60
C GLY A 343 -0.29 -2.79 18.84
N TRP A 344 -1.22 -2.86 17.90
CA TRP A 344 -1.27 -3.97 16.94
C TRP A 344 -0.11 -3.83 15.95
N THR A 345 0.69 -4.88 15.81
CA THR A 345 1.62 -5.08 14.70
C THR A 345 1.04 -6.11 13.74
N THR A 346 1.50 -6.11 12.49
CA THR A 346 1.04 -7.05 11.48
C THR A 346 2.19 -7.93 11.03
N ILE A 347 1.93 -9.24 10.93
CA ILE A 347 2.77 -10.19 10.22
C ILE A 347 2.10 -10.48 8.90
N HIS A 348 2.84 -10.27 7.81
CA HIS A 348 2.37 -10.58 6.47
C HIS A 348 2.79 -12.01 6.10
N VAL A 349 1.83 -12.84 5.74
CA VAL A 349 2.07 -14.17 5.19
C VAL A 349 1.64 -14.14 3.73
N THR A 350 2.61 -14.00 2.83
CA THR A 350 2.32 -13.77 1.40
C THR A 350 2.54 -14.99 0.52
N TYR A 351 3.23 -16.04 1.01
CA TYR A 351 3.63 -17.24 0.26
C TYR A 351 3.40 -17.11 -1.25
N VAL A 352 4.23 -16.31 -1.92
CA VAL A 352 4.23 -16.29 -3.39
C VAL A 352 4.81 -17.65 -3.74
N PRO A 353 4.09 -18.55 -4.43
CA PRO A 353 4.71 -19.76 -4.93
C PRO A 353 5.87 -19.32 -5.83
N PRO A 354 7.15 -19.49 -5.43
CA PRO A 354 8.27 -18.95 -6.20
C PRO A 354 8.45 -19.70 -7.52
N TYR A 355 7.68 -20.77 -7.70
CA TYR A 355 7.74 -21.68 -8.82
C TYR A 355 6.62 -21.38 -9.82
N ARG A 356 7.00 -21.14 -11.07
CA ARG A 356 6.08 -21.02 -12.19
C ARG A 356 6.08 -22.33 -12.96
N CYS A 357 4.95 -23.04 -12.98
CA CYS A 357 4.82 -24.26 -13.78
C CYS A 357 4.86 -23.91 -15.28
N ARG A 358 5.84 -24.47 -16.00
CA ARG A 358 5.95 -24.40 -17.46
C ARG A 358 5.98 -25.81 -18.02
N PHE A 359 4.81 -26.32 -18.37
CA PHE A 359 4.68 -27.70 -18.81
C PHE A 359 5.31 -27.92 -20.18
N ARG A 360 6.21 -28.90 -20.27
CA ARG A 360 6.78 -29.41 -21.51
C ARG A 360 6.82 -30.92 -21.47
N GLN A 361 6.66 -31.53 -22.64
CA GLN A 361 6.83 -32.96 -22.81
C GLN A 361 8.18 -33.24 -23.49
N HIS A 362 8.96 -34.16 -22.95
CA HIS A 362 10.22 -34.64 -23.51
C HIS A 362 10.29 -36.16 -23.32
N ASP A 363 10.57 -36.90 -24.39
CA ASP A 363 10.59 -38.38 -24.41
C ASP A 363 9.33 -39.03 -23.81
N GLY A 364 8.17 -38.46 -24.09
CA GLY A 364 6.87 -38.95 -23.58
C GLY A 364 6.59 -38.61 -22.12
N LEU A 365 7.54 -38.02 -21.39
CA LEU A 365 7.39 -37.63 -19.99
C LEU A 365 7.07 -36.13 -19.86
N TRP A 366 6.16 -35.79 -18.94
CA TRP A 366 5.81 -34.41 -18.60
C TRP A 366 6.76 -33.82 -17.56
N TYR A 367 7.18 -32.57 -17.78
CA TYR A 367 8.00 -31.77 -16.88
C TYR A 367 7.35 -30.39 -16.68
N ALA A 368 7.44 -29.84 -15.47
CA ALA A 368 6.96 -28.49 -15.14
C ALA A 368 8.05 -27.42 -15.24
N GLY A 369 9.27 -27.80 -15.64
CA GLY A 369 10.37 -26.88 -15.90
C GLY A 369 11.06 -26.35 -14.65
N ILE A 370 10.90 -27.03 -13.50
CA ILE A 370 11.49 -26.66 -12.21
C ILE A 370 12.58 -27.68 -11.81
N SER A 371 12.30 -28.98 -11.95
CA SER A 371 13.26 -30.05 -11.68
C SER A 371 13.11 -31.19 -12.68
N ASP A 372 14.22 -31.80 -13.08
CA ASP A 372 14.26 -32.95 -13.98
C ASP A 372 14.34 -34.30 -13.24
N THR A 373 14.26 -34.29 -11.90
CA THR A 373 14.35 -35.51 -11.11
C THR A 373 13.28 -36.54 -11.48
N GLN A 374 13.64 -37.81 -11.40
CA GLN A 374 12.72 -38.93 -11.62
C GLN A 374 12.75 -39.95 -10.48
N ASN A 375 13.63 -39.73 -9.49
CA ASN A 375 13.92 -40.71 -8.45
C ASN A 375 14.14 -40.10 -7.06
N ALA A 376 14.05 -38.77 -6.90
CA ALA A 376 14.09 -38.14 -5.59
C ALA A 376 12.99 -38.72 -4.69
N VAL A 377 13.32 -39.04 -3.45
CA VAL A 377 12.33 -39.51 -2.47
C VAL A 377 11.77 -38.29 -1.75
N LEU A 378 10.48 -38.01 -1.94
CA LEU A 378 9.80 -36.90 -1.24
C LEU A 378 8.82 -37.45 -0.20
N THR A 379 8.93 -36.95 1.02
CA THR A 379 8.06 -37.28 2.16
C THR A 379 7.48 -36.01 2.78
N ALA A 380 6.59 -36.16 3.77
CA ALA A 380 6.20 -35.05 4.64
C ALA A 380 7.42 -34.27 5.14
N ASN A 381 7.34 -32.93 5.11
CA ASN A 381 8.41 -31.97 5.44
C ASN A 381 9.56 -31.86 4.42
N SER A 382 9.54 -32.63 3.32
CA SER A 382 10.44 -32.36 2.19
C SER A 382 10.17 -30.96 1.63
N HIS A 383 11.20 -30.32 1.08
CA HIS A 383 11.09 -29.00 0.50
C HIS A 383 12.09 -28.78 -0.62
N GLY A 384 11.83 -27.79 -1.49
CA GLY A 384 12.71 -27.41 -2.59
C GLY A 384 12.10 -27.61 -3.97
N THR A 385 12.95 -27.56 -4.99
CA THR A 385 12.59 -27.59 -6.41
C THR A 385 11.89 -28.88 -6.82
N GLU A 386 12.26 -30.00 -6.22
CA GLU A 386 11.68 -31.32 -6.49
C GLU A 386 10.24 -31.39 -5.99
N VAL A 387 9.96 -30.85 -4.80
CA VAL A 387 8.60 -30.78 -4.26
C VAL A 387 7.73 -29.88 -5.12
N ALA A 388 8.26 -28.73 -5.56
CA ALA A 388 7.55 -27.81 -6.43
C ALA A 388 7.24 -28.43 -7.81
N GLU A 389 8.18 -29.21 -8.37
CA GLU A 389 7.94 -29.97 -9.60
C GLU A 389 6.81 -30.99 -9.40
N ALA A 390 6.83 -31.75 -8.31
CA ALA A 390 5.76 -32.71 -7.99
C ALA A 390 4.40 -32.01 -7.81
N GLN A 391 4.35 -30.89 -7.10
CA GLN A 391 3.15 -30.07 -6.92
C GLN A 391 2.63 -29.53 -8.26
N CYS A 392 3.47 -29.01 -9.15
CA CYS A 392 3.04 -28.60 -10.48
C CYS A 392 2.42 -29.75 -11.28
N LEU A 393 3.03 -30.94 -11.25
CA LEU A 393 2.51 -32.12 -11.94
C LEU A 393 1.18 -32.59 -11.34
N LEU A 394 1.04 -32.60 -10.02
CA LEU A 394 -0.23 -32.89 -9.33
C LEU A 394 -1.32 -31.89 -9.72
N GLN A 395 -1.00 -30.59 -9.74
CA GLN A 395 -1.93 -29.55 -10.15
C GLN A 395 -2.36 -29.73 -11.61
N ARG A 396 -1.44 -30.08 -12.52
CA ARG A 396 -1.75 -30.41 -13.92
C ARG A 396 -2.72 -31.58 -14.04
N LEU A 397 -2.57 -32.58 -13.18
CA LEU A 397 -3.46 -33.75 -13.14
C LEU A 397 -4.81 -33.46 -12.48
N GLY A 398 -5.02 -32.25 -11.98
CA GLY A 398 -6.28 -31.78 -11.38
C GLY A 398 -6.41 -32.05 -9.88
N TYR A 399 -5.31 -32.32 -9.18
CA TYR A 399 -5.33 -32.48 -7.72
C TYR A 399 -5.26 -31.13 -7.01
N GLU A 400 -6.07 -31.00 -5.95
CA GLU A 400 -6.13 -29.81 -5.11
C GLU A 400 -4.94 -29.75 -4.14
N LEU A 401 -4.16 -28.67 -4.20
CA LEU A 401 -3.03 -28.41 -3.30
C LEU A 401 -3.38 -27.43 -2.17
N GLY A 402 -4.63 -26.98 -2.12
CA GLY A 402 -5.10 -25.95 -1.20
C GLY A 402 -4.62 -24.55 -1.58
N THR A 403 -4.86 -23.58 -0.68
CA THR A 403 -4.61 -22.15 -0.91
C THR A 403 -3.14 -21.80 -1.12
N ALA A 404 -2.21 -22.65 -0.67
CA ALA A 404 -0.78 -22.48 -0.83
C ALA A 404 -0.26 -22.78 -2.26
N GLY A 405 -0.99 -23.57 -3.05
CA GLY A 405 -0.59 -23.90 -4.43
C GLY A 405 0.77 -24.60 -4.51
N VAL A 406 1.66 -24.10 -5.38
CA VAL A 406 3.00 -24.66 -5.64
C VAL A 406 4.06 -23.92 -4.83
N ASP A 407 4.13 -24.18 -3.54
CA ASP A 407 5.04 -23.51 -2.60
C ASP A 407 6.40 -24.21 -2.44
N GLY A 408 6.57 -25.41 -3.00
CA GLY A 408 7.75 -26.25 -2.84
C GLY A 408 7.90 -26.82 -1.43
N TRP A 409 6.83 -26.88 -0.64
CA TRP A 409 6.79 -27.51 0.67
C TRP A 409 5.85 -28.72 0.68
N TYR A 410 6.32 -29.86 1.15
CA TYR A 410 5.55 -31.09 1.18
C TYR A 410 4.68 -31.13 2.43
N GLY A 411 3.61 -30.32 2.40
CA GLY A 411 2.62 -30.21 3.47
C GLY A 411 1.47 -31.22 3.34
N THR A 412 0.54 -31.17 4.29
CA THR A 412 -0.61 -32.10 4.38
C THR A 412 -1.47 -32.13 3.11
N ASN A 413 -1.65 -30.99 2.43
CA ASN A 413 -2.41 -30.95 1.17
C ASN A 413 -1.67 -31.71 0.05
N THR A 414 -0.36 -31.50 -0.09
CA THR A 414 0.47 -32.23 -1.05
C THR A 414 0.49 -33.71 -0.75
N GLN A 415 0.65 -34.09 0.52
CA GLN A 415 0.60 -35.49 0.93
C GLN A 415 -0.74 -36.14 0.58
N ARG A 416 -1.86 -35.48 0.85
CA ARG A 416 -3.19 -35.97 0.44
C ARG A 416 -3.31 -36.13 -1.07
N ALA A 417 -2.84 -35.16 -1.85
CA ALA A 417 -2.85 -35.23 -3.30
C ALA A 417 -2.01 -36.40 -3.83
N VAL A 418 -0.85 -36.66 -3.24
CA VAL A 418 0.00 -37.81 -3.59
C VAL A 418 -0.65 -39.14 -3.24
N ILE A 419 -1.25 -39.25 -2.05
CA ILE A 419 -2.01 -40.44 -1.64
C ILE A 419 -3.14 -40.71 -2.65
N SER A 420 -3.90 -39.68 -3.04
CA SER A 420 -4.98 -39.82 -4.03
C SER A 420 -4.48 -40.17 -5.44
N LEU A 421 -3.28 -39.71 -5.83
CA LEU A 421 -2.65 -40.16 -7.07
C LEU A 421 -2.24 -41.62 -6.98
N GLN A 422 -1.54 -42.00 -5.91
CA GLN A 422 -1.06 -43.37 -5.72
C GLN A 422 -2.22 -44.36 -5.73
N ASP A 423 -3.29 -44.07 -4.98
CA ASP A 423 -4.50 -44.91 -4.96
C ASP A 423 -5.11 -45.08 -6.37
N LYS A 424 -5.23 -43.98 -7.11
CA LYS A 424 -5.76 -43.98 -8.48
C LYS A 424 -4.89 -44.74 -9.48
N GLU A 425 -3.58 -44.72 -9.28
CA GLU A 425 -2.59 -45.38 -10.14
C GLU A 425 -2.25 -46.81 -9.67
N GLY A 426 -2.94 -47.33 -8.64
CA GLY A 426 -2.71 -48.68 -8.11
C GLY A 426 -1.38 -48.86 -7.39
N LEU A 427 -0.79 -47.77 -6.89
CA LEU A 427 0.42 -47.75 -6.07
C LEU A 427 0.05 -47.81 -4.57
N PRO A 428 0.96 -48.25 -3.69
CA PRO A 428 0.76 -48.10 -2.24
C PRO A 428 0.50 -46.63 -1.88
N PRO A 429 -0.64 -46.30 -1.23
CA PRO A 429 -1.03 -44.92 -0.92
C PRO A 429 -0.33 -44.42 0.37
N ASP A 430 1.00 -44.52 0.40
CA ASP A 430 1.84 -44.17 1.55
C ASP A 430 2.17 -42.67 1.64
N GLY A 431 1.81 -41.89 0.62
CA GLY A 431 2.07 -40.47 0.53
C GLY A 431 3.54 -40.12 0.33
N VAL A 432 4.37 -41.07 -0.11
CA VAL A 432 5.79 -40.89 -0.43
C VAL A 432 6.00 -40.89 -1.94
N VAL A 433 6.58 -39.81 -2.48
CA VAL A 433 6.93 -39.77 -3.90
C VAL A 433 8.26 -40.49 -4.11
N GLY A 434 8.19 -41.76 -4.54
CA GLY A 434 9.33 -42.53 -5.01
C GLY A 434 9.34 -42.67 -6.54
N VAL A 435 10.27 -43.47 -7.08
CA VAL A 435 10.46 -43.68 -8.53
C VAL A 435 9.16 -44.01 -9.27
N LYS A 436 8.32 -44.89 -8.70
CA LYS A 436 7.04 -45.28 -9.32
C LYS A 436 6.04 -44.11 -9.35
N THR A 437 5.95 -43.35 -8.27
CA THR A 437 5.07 -42.18 -8.17
C THR A 437 5.54 -41.06 -9.11
N TRP A 438 6.85 -40.83 -9.23
CA TRP A 438 7.41 -39.93 -10.23
C TRP A 438 7.04 -40.34 -11.65
N HIS A 439 7.16 -41.64 -11.95
CA HIS A 439 6.75 -42.15 -13.25
C HIS A 439 5.28 -41.83 -13.54
N SER A 440 4.36 -42.12 -12.62
CA SER A 440 2.93 -41.76 -12.76
C SER A 440 2.70 -40.25 -12.93
N LEU A 441 3.34 -39.40 -12.11
CA LEU A 441 3.24 -37.94 -12.23
C LEU A 441 3.61 -37.43 -13.64
N ARG A 442 4.58 -38.10 -14.28
CA ARG A 442 5.12 -37.70 -15.58
C ARG A 442 4.43 -38.38 -16.78
N THR A 443 3.74 -39.50 -16.61
CA THR A 443 3.08 -40.22 -17.72
C THR A 443 1.56 -40.07 -17.73
N THR A 444 0.94 -39.79 -16.58
CA THR A 444 -0.51 -39.67 -16.50
C THR A 444 -1.02 -38.46 -17.30
N VAL A 445 -2.09 -38.69 -18.07
CA VAL A 445 -2.77 -37.68 -18.88
C VAL A 445 -4.07 -37.25 -18.19
N PRO A 446 -4.31 -35.93 -18.00
CA PRO A 446 -5.53 -35.41 -17.39
C PRO A 446 -6.79 -35.87 -18.13
N PRO A 447 -7.92 -36.07 -17.43
CA PRO A 447 -9.18 -36.46 -18.07
C PRO A 447 -9.66 -35.48 -19.16
N ALA A 448 -9.39 -34.18 -19.00
CA ALA A 448 -9.81 -33.14 -19.95
C ALA A 448 -9.05 -33.18 -21.30
N GLU A 449 -7.87 -33.81 -21.36
CA GLU A 449 -7.12 -34.02 -22.60
C GLU A 449 -7.56 -35.29 -23.35
N ARG A 450 -8.48 -36.09 -22.77
CA ARG A 450 -9.06 -37.29 -23.39
C ARG A 450 -10.33 -36.93 -24.17
N CYS A 451 -10.21 -36.08 -25.18
CA CYS A 451 -11.31 -35.89 -26.13
C CYS A 451 -11.33 -37.10 -27.11
N PRO A 452 -12.44 -37.83 -27.29
CA PRO A 452 -12.52 -38.87 -28.31
C PRO A 452 -12.55 -38.24 -29.72
N PRO A 453 -12.00 -38.89 -30.76
CA PRO A 453 -11.95 -38.31 -32.09
C PRO A 453 -13.34 -38.24 -32.75
N GLU A 454 -13.61 -37.08 -33.34
CA GLU A 454 -14.58 -36.73 -34.39
C GLU A 454 -16.08 -37.02 -34.18
N ARG A 455 -16.87 -35.94 -34.07
CA ARG A 455 -18.13 -35.84 -34.81
C ARG A 455 -17.99 -34.75 -35.86
N ARG A 456 -17.92 -35.16 -37.13
CA ARG A 456 -17.98 -34.29 -38.32
C ARG A 456 -19.25 -33.43 -38.24
N PHE A 457 -19.09 -32.12 -38.19
CA PHE A 457 -20.18 -31.18 -38.44
C PHE A 457 -20.44 -31.13 -39.95
N THR A 458 -21.59 -31.66 -40.40
CA THR A 458 -22.17 -31.31 -41.70
C THR A 458 -22.95 -30.01 -41.55
N PRO A 459 -22.71 -28.97 -42.38
CA PRO A 459 -23.46 -27.74 -42.30
C PRO A 459 -24.78 -27.89 -43.06
N HIS A 460 -25.88 -28.04 -42.34
CA HIS A 460 -27.18 -27.62 -42.85
C HIS A 460 -28.01 -27.06 -41.70
N LEU A 461 -28.67 -25.93 -41.98
CA LEU A 461 -29.57 -25.15 -41.12
C LEU A 461 -28.92 -23.99 -40.35
N LEU A 462 -28.59 -22.94 -41.09
CA LEU A 462 -28.67 -21.56 -40.60
C LEU A 462 -29.51 -20.75 -41.59
N GLN A 463 -30.80 -21.08 -41.64
CA GLN A 463 -31.82 -20.30 -42.35
C GLN A 463 -32.98 -20.03 -41.40
N SER A 464 -32.68 -19.44 -40.23
CA SER A 464 -33.72 -19.02 -39.28
C SER A 464 -33.33 -17.84 -38.36
N ALA A 465 -32.26 -17.10 -38.65
CA ALA A 465 -31.80 -16.03 -37.75
C ALA A 465 -31.34 -14.73 -38.44
N LEU A 466 -32.04 -14.30 -39.50
CA LEU A 466 -31.85 -12.96 -40.09
C LEU A 466 -33.16 -12.22 -40.39
N ALA A 467 -34.24 -12.50 -39.66
CA ALA A 467 -35.53 -11.86 -39.91
C ALA A 467 -35.75 -10.51 -39.20
N HIS A 468 -34.81 -9.99 -38.38
CA HIS A 468 -35.12 -8.86 -37.46
C HIS A 468 -34.16 -7.66 -37.49
N ILE A 469 -33.42 -7.42 -38.57
CA ILE A 469 -32.64 -6.17 -38.68
C ILE A 469 -32.98 -5.46 -39.99
N ASN A 470 -33.86 -4.47 -39.87
CA ASN A 470 -34.26 -3.53 -40.90
C ASN A 470 -33.25 -2.36 -40.91
N ILE A 471 -32.36 -2.30 -41.91
CA ILE A 471 -31.48 -1.14 -42.16
C ILE A 471 -31.74 -0.66 -43.59
N PRO A 472 -32.10 0.62 -43.81
CA PRO A 472 -32.39 1.14 -45.14
C PRO A 472 -31.11 1.32 -45.97
N LEU A 473 -31.14 0.81 -47.20
CA LEU A 473 -30.07 0.90 -48.20
C LEU A 473 -29.89 2.34 -48.69
N LEU A 474 -28.69 2.89 -48.48
CA LEU A 474 -28.17 4.01 -49.27
C LEU A 474 -27.74 3.47 -50.63
N GLN A 475 -28.48 3.84 -51.68
CA GLN A 475 -28.09 3.67 -53.07
C GLN A 475 -26.86 4.55 -53.35
N HIS A 476 -25.77 3.96 -53.84
CA HIS A 476 -24.85 4.63 -54.76
C HIS A 476 -24.59 3.69 -55.94
N ASP A 477 -24.81 4.28 -57.12
CA ASP A 477 -24.96 3.66 -58.41
C ASP A 477 -23.60 3.70 -59.17
N ARG A 478 -23.32 2.62 -59.90
CA ARG A 478 -22.48 2.49 -61.11
C ARG A 478 -20.95 2.63 -61.04
N LEU A 479 -20.28 1.63 -61.62
CA LEU A 479 -19.61 1.65 -62.95
C LEU A 479 -19.13 0.20 -63.26
N THR A 480 -19.84 -0.58 -64.11
CA THR A 480 -19.45 -0.96 -65.50
C THR A 480 -17.92 -1.00 -65.73
N SER A 481 -17.23 -2.05 -66.19
CA SER A 481 -17.43 -2.99 -67.32
C SER A 481 -16.25 -3.98 -67.29
N HIS A 482 -16.43 -5.31 -67.32
CA HIS A 482 -16.40 -6.25 -68.48
C HIS A 482 -15.01 -6.55 -69.09
N PRO A 483 -14.81 -7.73 -69.73
CA PRO A 483 -13.78 -8.70 -69.33
C PRO A 483 -12.73 -8.99 -70.41
N GLY A 484 -11.68 -9.72 -70.03
CA GLY A 484 -10.64 -10.29 -70.90
C GLY A 484 -9.63 -11.06 -70.09
#